data_AF-A0A093IBV6-F1
#
_entry.id   AF-A0A093IBV6-F1
#
_cell.length_a   1.000
_cell.length_b   1.000
_cell.length_c   1.000
_cell.angle_alpha   90.00
_cell.angle_beta   90.00
_cell.angle_gamma   90.00
#
_symmetry.space_group_name_H-M   'P 1'
#
loop_
_entity.id
_entity.type
_entity.pdbx_description
1 polymer ?
#
loop_
_entity_poly.entity_id
_entity_poly.type
_entity_poly.pdbx_seq_one_letter_code
_entity_poly.pdbx_strand_id
1 'polypeptide(L)'
;LQISEPNEFDIMLTMPVTRLRLEECDSTGAFYYLTFTRNPKERYLTKFLDEDGKLSSLKMLEALRKIIKEAVKTIKNVAVTVTRKKAGSPAITLQIKKPPAEISLDIVLALEVQQSWPPSTKNGLNIEQWLGRKVRRIFRNRKLYLVAKQNKEEKVLRGNTWRLSFSHIEKEMMTNHGSAKTCCEFDGAKCCSKECLKLLKYLLEQLKMKYKKELEKFCSYHIKTAFFHSCVIWPHDKDWQWADLDHCFHKYLGYFLDCLQSSQLPHFFIPQYNLLSLNDKASNDFLSREINYQ
;
A
#
# COMPACT_ATOMS: atom_id res chain seq x y z
N LEU A 1 12.35 -3.10 -6.06
CA LEU A 1 12.38 -1.62 -6.21
C LEU A 1 13.00 -0.98 -4.96
N GLN A 2 14.16 -1.48 -4.53
CA GLN A 2 14.90 -0.98 -3.37
C GLN A 2 16.33 -0.70 -3.87
N ILE A 3 16.97 0.34 -3.35
CA ILE A 3 18.33 0.75 -3.74
C ILE A 3 19.38 0.07 -2.86
N SER A 4 19.06 -0.18 -1.59
CA SER A 4 19.88 -0.93 -0.64
C SER A 4 19.62 -2.44 -0.69
N GLU A 5 20.47 -3.23 -0.02
CA GLU A 5 20.23 -4.67 0.16
C GLU A 5 18.85 -4.91 0.79
N PRO A 6 18.01 -5.77 0.19
CA PRO A 6 16.64 -5.95 0.63
C PRO A 6 16.61 -6.69 1.96
N ASN A 7 16.32 -5.95 3.02
CA ASN A 7 16.13 -6.46 4.37
C ASN A 7 14.67 -6.40 4.83
N GLU A 8 13.75 -5.85 4.04
CA GLU A 8 12.33 -5.76 4.34
C GLU A 8 11.49 -6.41 3.22
N PHE A 9 10.60 -7.33 3.60
CA PHE A 9 9.73 -8.05 2.68
C PHE A 9 8.29 -8.03 3.18
N ASP A 10 7.34 -7.94 2.25
CA ASP A 10 5.90 -8.00 2.54
C ASP A 10 5.30 -9.25 1.90
N ILE A 11 4.53 -10.02 2.68
CA ILE A 11 3.70 -11.13 2.19
C ILE A 11 2.26 -10.87 2.58
N MET A 12 1.36 -10.98 1.60
CA MET A 12 -0.08 -10.93 1.84
C MET A 12 -0.64 -12.34 1.93
N LEU A 13 -1.14 -12.72 3.12
CA LEU A 13 -1.85 -13.98 3.32
C LEU A 13 -3.33 -13.76 2.99
N THR A 14 -3.76 -14.31 1.86
CA THR A 14 -5.11 -14.10 1.33
C THR A 14 -6.05 -15.20 1.78
N MET A 15 -7.22 -14.83 2.30
CA MET A 15 -8.29 -15.75 2.65
C MET A 15 -9.55 -15.42 1.84
N PRO A 16 -10.01 -16.32 0.96
CA PRO A 16 -11.27 -16.13 0.22
C PRO A 16 -12.45 -16.07 1.18
N VAL A 17 -13.29 -15.04 1.03
CA VAL A 17 -14.54 -14.90 1.80
C VAL A 17 -15.64 -14.47 0.84
N THR A 18 -16.82 -15.08 1.00
CA THR A 18 -17.99 -14.78 0.18
C THR A 18 -19.10 -14.15 1.03
N ARG A 19 -20.08 -13.54 0.35
CA ARG A 19 -21.32 -13.04 0.96
C ARG A 19 -21.12 -11.92 1.99
N LEU A 20 -20.06 -11.13 1.85
CA LEU A 20 -19.84 -9.94 2.65
C LEU A 20 -20.65 -8.76 2.10
N ARG A 21 -21.20 -7.97 3.01
CA ARG A 21 -21.67 -6.61 2.76
C ARG A 21 -20.63 -5.66 3.32
N LEU A 22 -20.26 -4.69 2.51
CA LEU A 22 -19.32 -3.62 2.86
C LEU A 22 -20.13 -2.37 3.21
N GLU A 23 -19.89 -1.82 4.39
CA GLU A 23 -20.46 -0.56 4.86
C GLU A 23 -19.31 0.41 5.12
N GLU A 24 -19.34 1.59 4.51
CA GLU A 24 -18.26 2.59 4.66
C GLU A 24 -18.16 3.05 6.12
N CYS A 25 -16.93 3.06 6.66
CA CYS A 25 -16.68 3.49 8.04
C CYS A 25 -16.60 5.01 8.19
N ASP A 26 -16.22 5.68 7.12
CA ASP A 26 -15.93 7.10 7.09
C ASP A 26 -16.19 7.67 5.68
N SER A 27 -15.95 8.96 5.50
CA SER A 27 -16.11 9.66 4.22
C SER A 27 -14.96 9.44 3.24
N THR A 28 -13.91 8.68 3.61
CA THR A 28 -12.75 8.46 2.72
C THR A 28 -13.05 7.42 1.65
N GLY A 29 -13.98 6.51 1.92
CA GLY A 29 -14.28 5.37 1.05
C GLY A 29 -13.16 4.32 0.99
N ALA A 30 -12.19 4.38 1.91
CA ALA A 30 -11.08 3.42 2.00
C ALA A 30 -11.27 2.36 3.10
N PHE A 31 -12.06 2.67 4.14
CA PHE A 31 -12.31 1.80 5.28
C PHE A 31 -13.75 1.32 5.32
N TYR A 32 -13.94 0.04 5.65
CA TYR A 32 -15.22 -0.65 5.63
C TYR A 32 -15.43 -1.52 6.88
N TYR A 33 -16.65 -1.50 7.39
CA TYR A 33 -17.19 -2.53 8.26
C TYR A 33 -17.71 -3.66 7.38
N LEU A 34 -17.51 -4.89 7.83
CA LEU A 34 -17.89 -6.07 7.06
C LEU A 34 -18.95 -6.85 7.84
N THR A 35 -20.10 -7.09 7.21
CA THR A 35 -21.15 -7.98 7.74
C THR A 35 -21.38 -9.13 6.78
N PHE A 36 -21.75 -10.29 7.30
CA PHE A 36 -22.21 -11.38 6.43
C PHE A 36 -23.67 -11.16 6.07
N THR A 37 -23.98 -11.19 4.78
CA THR A 37 -25.38 -11.07 4.27
C THR A 37 -26.25 -12.29 4.58
N ARG A 38 -25.62 -13.43 4.85
CA ARG A 38 -26.21 -14.70 5.30
C ARG A 38 -25.17 -15.44 6.12
N ASN A 39 -25.58 -16.47 6.87
CA ASN A 39 -24.64 -17.34 7.58
C ASN A 39 -23.49 -17.78 6.66
N PRO A 40 -22.22 -17.54 7.04
CA PRO A 40 -21.07 -17.90 6.22
C PRO A 40 -21.00 -19.42 6.08
N LYS A 41 -20.53 -19.91 4.93
CA LYS A 41 -20.25 -21.35 4.75
C LYS A 41 -19.17 -21.78 5.75
N GLU A 42 -18.17 -20.94 5.90
CA GLU A 42 -17.08 -21.03 6.85
C GLU A 42 -17.56 -20.62 8.25
N ARG A 43 -18.31 -21.52 8.92
CA ARG A 43 -18.88 -21.25 10.26
C ARG A 43 -17.83 -20.80 11.29
N TYR A 44 -16.56 -21.16 11.12
CA TYR A 44 -15.49 -20.72 12.03
C TYR A 44 -15.28 -19.20 12.01
N LEU A 45 -15.75 -18.46 10.99
CA LEU A 45 -15.64 -17.01 10.92
C LEU A 45 -16.60 -16.29 11.89
N THR A 46 -17.68 -16.94 12.33
CA THR A 46 -18.65 -16.33 13.24
C THR A 46 -18.05 -16.01 14.61
N LYS A 47 -17.02 -16.76 15.04
CA LYS A 47 -16.30 -16.49 16.30
C LYS A 47 -15.52 -15.16 16.29
N PHE A 48 -15.32 -14.59 15.10
CA PHE A 48 -14.63 -13.31 14.91
C PHE A 48 -15.58 -12.14 14.76
N LEU A 49 -16.89 -12.35 14.91
CA LEU A 49 -17.85 -11.25 14.94
C LEU A 49 -17.72 -10.47 16.26
N ASP A 50 -17.90 -9.16 16.20
CA ASP A 50 -18.12 -8.32 17.38
C ASP A 50 -19.59 -8.34 17.83
N GLU A 51 -19.89 -7.55 18.86
CA GLU A 51 -21.23 -7.46 19.47
C GLU A 51 -22.28 -6.91 18.50
N ASP A 52 -21.86 -6.13 17.49
CA ASP A 52 -22.72 -5.57 16.44
C ASP A 52 -22.81 -6.49 15.20
N GLY A 53 -22.24 -7.70 15.26
CA GLY A 53 -22.21 -8.64 14.15
C GLY A 53 -21.27 -8.23 13.01
N LYS A 54 -20.32 -7.31 13.24
CA LYS A 54 -19.27 -6.95 12.28
C LYS A 54 -18.08 -7.90 12.41
N LEU A 55 -17.46 -8.26 11.30
CA LEU A 55 -16.26 -9.10 11.28
C LEU A 55 -15.06 -8.32 11.81
N SER A 56 -14.55 -8.71 12.97
CA SER A 56 -13.44 -8.01 13.62
C SER A 56 -12.09 -8.35 12.97
N SER A 57 -11.47 -7.34 12.35
CA SER A 57 -10.10 -7.43 11.83
C SER A 57 -9.09 -7.70 12.95
N LEU A 58 -9.28 -7.08 14.11
CA LEU A 58 -8.45 -7.26 15.30
C LEU A 58 -8.49 -8.70 15.82
N LYS A 59 -9.69 -9.27 16.06
CA LYS A 59 -9.84 -10.65 16.57
C LYS A 59 -9.19 -11.66 15.61
N MET A 60 -9.37 -11.47 14.30
CA MET A 60 -8.76 -12.33 13.28
C MET A 60 -7.23 -12.19 13.25
N LEU A 61 -6.71 -10.96 13.30
CA LEU A 61 -5.28 -10.69 13.31
C LEU A 61 -4.61 -11.28 14.55
N GLU A 62 -5.26 -11.22 15.71
CA GLU A 62 -4.77 -11.79 16.97
C GLU A 62 -4.74 -13.32 16.93
N ALA A 63 -5.78 -13.95 16.37
CA ALA A 63 -5.80 -15.39 16.16
C ALA A 63 -4.69 -15.83 15.21
N LEU A 64 -4.51 -15.14 14.08
CA LEU A 64 -3.42 -15.41 13.14
C LEU A 64 -2.05 -15.24 13.81
N ARG A 65 -1.86 -14.16 14.58
CA ARG A 65 -0.62 -13.90 15.30
C ARG A 65 -0.31 -15.00 16.32
N LYS A 66 -1.32 -15.55 17.01
CA LYS A 66 -1.15 -16.70 17.90
C LYS A 66 -0.68 -17.93 17.12
N ILE A 67 -1.31 -18.24 15.99
CA ILE A 67 -0.93 -19.37 15.13
C ILE A 67 0.51 -19.21 14.63
N ILE A 68 0.88 -18.03 14.13
CA ILE A 68 2.24 -17.74 13.65
C ILE A 68 3.26 -17.88 14.79
N LYS A 69 2.97 -17.38 15.99
CA LYS A 69 3.86 -17.55 17.15
C LYS A 69 4.11 -19.03 17.48
N GLU A 70 3.08 -19.87 17.43
CA GLU A 70 3.25 -21.32 17.67
C GLU A 70 4.01 -21.99 16.53
N ALA A 71 3.74 -21.62 15.27
CA ALA A 71 4.47 -22.15 14.12
C ALA A 71 5.96 -21.74 14.13
N VAL A 72 6.28 -20.51 14.53
CA VAL A 72 7.68 -20.04 14.61
C VAL A 72 8.48 -20.84 15.63
N LYS A 73 7.88 -21.32 16.73
CA LYS A 73 8.57 -22.16 17.73
C LYS A 73 9.04 -23.51 17.17
N THR A 74 8.45 -23.99 16.08
CA THR A 74 8.84 -25.29 15.49
C THR A 74 10.01 -25.17 14.52
N ILE A 75 10.38 -23.95 14.11
CA ILE A 75 11.52 -23.67 13.23
C ILE A 75 12.82 -23.79 14.03
N LYS A 76 13.67 -24.76 13.67
CA LYS A 76 14.95 -25.03 14.38
C LYS A 76 16.19 -24.49 13.69
N ASN A 77 16.15 -24.34 12.37
CA ASN A 77 17.36 -24.10 11.56
C ASN A 77 17.71 -22.62 11.38
N VAL A 78 16.80 -21.72 11.75
CA VAL A 78 16.99 -20.27 11.62
C VAL A 78 16.35 -19.60 12.84
N ALA A 79 17.02 -18.61 13.42
CA ALA A 79 16.47 -17.82 14.51
C ALA A 79 15.40 -16.87 13.96
N VAL A 80 14.13 -17.21 14.19
CA VAL A 80 12.96 -16.42 13.78
C VAL A 80 12.20 -15.97 15.02
N THR A 81 11.87 -14.70 15.11
CA THR A 81 11.05 -14.14 16.20
C THR A 81 9.88 -13.33 15.64
N VAL A 82 8.79 -13.25 16.40
CA VAL A 82 7.66 -12.36 16.05
C VAL A 82 7.81 -11.07 16.83
N THR A 83 7.99 -9.93 16.13
CA THR A 83 8.22 -8.62 16.79
C THR A 83 6.99 -8.16 17.56
N ARG A 84 7.14 -7.22 18.51
CA ARG A 84 6.00 -6.67 19.27
C ARG A 84 4.95 -6.05 18.35
N LYS A 85 3.67 -6.25 18.66
CA LYS A 85 2.54 -5.64 17.95
C LYS A 85 2.68 -4.11 17.98
N LYS A 86 2.81 -3.49 16.80
CA LYS A 86 2.73 -2.03 16.64
C LYS A 86 1.26 -1.62 16.56
N ALA A 87 0.86 -0.62 17.35
CA ALA A 87 -0.52 -0.15 17.39
C ALA A 87 -0.99 0.33 15.99
N GLY A 88 -2.15 -0.16 15.55
CA GLY A 88 -2.73 0.15 14.24
C GLY A 88 -2.00 -0.44 13.02
N SER A 89 -0.94 -1.23 13.21
CA SER A 89 -0.29 -1.94 12.09
C SER A 89 -1.11 -3.17 11.70
N PRO A 90 -1.41 -3.38 10.40
CA PRO A 90 -2.06 -4.60 9.92
C PRO A 90 -1.10 -5.79 9.79
N ALA A 91 0.21 -5.57 9.94
CA ALA A 91 1.23 -6.57 9.71
C ALA A 91 1.62 -7.32 11.00
N ILE A 92 1.90 -8.61 10.84
CA ILE A 92 2.61 -9.44 11.80
C ILE A 92 4.04 -9.58 11.29
N THR A 93 4.94 -8.78 11.86
CA THR A 93 6.34 -8.77 11.45
C THR A 93 7.13 -9.91 12.09
N LEU A 94 7.86 -10.66 11.27
CA LEU A 94 8.88 -11.61 11.67
C LEU A 94 10.26 -10.99 11.54
N GLN A 95 11.12 -11.23 12.53
CA GLN A 95 12.55 -10.96 12.44
C GLN A 95 13.27 -12.28 12.22
N ILE A 96 13.93 -12.40 11.08
CA ILE A 96 14.70 -13.57 10.66
C ILE A 96 16.17 -13.19 10.75
N LYS A 97 16.87 -13.74 11.75
CA LYS A 97 18.30 -13.51 11.93
C LYS A 97 19.08 -14.48 11.05
N LYS A 98 19.67 -13.97 9.97
CA LYS A 98 20.52 -14.72 9.06
C LYS A 98 21.83 -13.95 8.84
N PRO A 99 22.85 -14.15 9.70
CA PRO A 99 24.12 -13.46 9.58
C PRO A 99 24.66 -13.47 8.13
N PRO A 100 25.15 -12.34 7.60
CA PRO A 100 25.43 -11.08 8.29
C PRO A 100 24.23 -10.11 8.42
N ALA A 101 23.05 -10.43 7.88
CA ALA A 101 21.91 -9.51 7.82
C ALA A 101 20.71 -9.94 8.68
N GLU A 102 19.90 -8.97 9.10
CA GLU A 102 18.59 -9.24 9.70
C GLU A 102 17.51 -8.93 8.66
N ILE A 103 16.61 -9.89 8.45
CA ILE A 103 15.50 -9.74 7.51
C ILE A 103 14.21 -9.53 8.31
N SER A 104 13.50 -8.45 8.01
CA SER A 104 12.16 -8.16 8.47
C SER A 104 11.15 -8.66 7.43
N LEU A 105 10.18 -9.45 7.85
CA LEU A 105 9.12 -9.99 7.00
C LEU A 105 7.74 -9.65 7.56
N ASP A 106 7.02 -8.76 6.89
CA ASP A 106 5.67 -8.34 7.24
C ASP A 106 4.63 -9.29 6.62
N ILE A 107 3.90 -10.00 7.47
CA ILE A 107 2.76 -10.84 7.05
C ILE A 107 1.47 -10.05 7.26
N VAL A 108 0.77 -9.74 6.17
CA VAL A 108 -0.50 -8.98 6.19
C VAL A 108 -1.66 -9.90 5.84
N LEU A 109 -2.63 -10.02 6.75
CA LEU A 109 -3.89 -10.72 6.48
C LEU A 109 -4.76 -9.91 5.53
N ALA A 110 -5.20 -10.52 4.45
CA ALA A 110 -6.15 -9.94 3.50
C ALA A 110 -7.33 -10.89 3.23
N LEU A 111 -8.55 -10.35 3.21
CA LEU A 111 -9.70 -11.06 2.69
C LEU A 111 -9.76 -10.85 1.19
N GLU A 112 -9.89 -11.93 0.44
CA GLU A 112 -10.19 -11.90 -0.98
C GLU A 112 -11.70 -12.01 -1.15
N VAL A 113 -12.33 -10.97 -1.70
CA VAL A 113 -13.80 -10.89 -1.81
C VAL A 113 -14.23 -10.90 -3.27
N GLN A 114 -15.13 -11.82 -3.58
CA GLN A 114 -15.72 -11.96 -4.91
C GLN A 114 -16.90 -11.00 -5.09
N GLN A 115 -16.57 -9.72 -5.31
CA GLN A 115 -17.53 -8.67 -5.61
C GLN A 115 -16.88 -7.57 -6.47
N SER A 116 -17.71 -6.75 -7.11
CA SER A 116 -17.25 -5.54 -7.79
C SER A 116 -16.58 -4.57 -6.81
N TRP A 117 -15.64 -3.77 -7.32
CA TRP A 117 -15.00 -2.73 -6.52
C TRP A 117 -16.03 -1.70 -6.02
N PRO A 118 -15.83 -1.12 -4.82
CA PRO A 118 -16.79 -0.18 -4.24
C PRO A 118 -16.96 1.10 -5.07
N PRO A 119 -18.10 1.82 -4.92
CA PRO A 119 -18.36 3.08 -5.62
C PRO A 119 -17.28 4.15 -5.42
N SER A 120 -16.65 4.19 -4.24
CA SER A 120 -15.52 5.09 -3.93
C SER A 120 -14.36 4.99 -4.93
N THR A 121 -14.22 3.85 -5.62
CA THR A 121 -13.15 3.61 -6.60
C THR A 121 -13.50 4.04 -8.02
N LYS A 122 -14.75 4.46 -8.29
CA LYS A 122 -15.28 4.65 -9.66
C LYS A 122 -14.45 5.63 -10.49
N ASN A 123 -14.01 6.72 -9.85
CA ASN A 123 -13.24 7.81 -10.48
C ASN A 123 -11.73 7.69 -10.23
N GLY A 124 -11.27 6.58 -9.65
CA GLY A 124 -9.85 6.25 -9.49
C GLY A 124 -9.31 5.41 -10.65
N LEU A 125 -8.02 5.08 -10.56
CA LEU A 125 -7.30 4.29 -11.56
C LEU A 125 -7.40 4.93 -12.95
N ASN A 126 -7.06 6.21 -13.08
CA ASN A 126 -7.23 7.01 -14.30
C ASN A 126 -6.07 6.76 -15.31
N ILE A 127 -5.87 5.49 -15.66
CA ILE A 127 -4.75 5.02 -16.50
C ILE A 127 -5.09 4.98 -17.99
N GLU A 128 -6.22 5.55 -18.41
CA GLU A 128 -6.70 5.49 -19.79
C GLU A 128 -5.72 6.04 -20.82
N GLN A 129 -4.99 7.11 -20.47
CA GLN A 129 -3.98 7.72 -21.35
C GLN A 129 -2.59 7.08 -21.20
N TRP A 130 -2.37 6.31 -20.14
CA TRP A 130 -1.09 5.68 -19.85
C TRP A 130 -1.05 4.21 -20.30
N LEU A 131 -1.85 3.35 -19.66
CA LEU A 131 -1.90 1.91 -19.95
C LEU A 131 -3.11 1.51 -20.82
N GLY A 132 -4.03 2.44 -21.05
CA GLY A 132 -5.17 2.25 -21.93
C GLY A 132 -6.46 1.77 -21.23
N ARG A 133 -7.60 2.10 -21.86
CA ARG A 133 -8.95 1.74 -21.38
C ARG A 133 -9.16 0.24 -21.19
N LYS A 134 -8.57 -0.59 -22.07
CA LYS A 134 -8.69 -2.06 -22.00
C LYS A 134 -8.04 -2.61 -20.74
N VAL A 135 -6.85 -2.14 -20.40
CA VAL A 135 -6.11 -2.54 -19.18
C VAL A 135 -6.88 -2.11 -17.94
N ARG A 136 -7.38 -0.87 -17.91
CA ARG A 136 -8.23 -0.40 -16.80
C ARG A 136 -9.45 -1.28 -16.56
N ARG A 137 -10.16 -1.67 -17.63
CA ARG A 137 -11.32 -2.57 -17.52
C ARG A 137 -10.93 -3.93 -16.95
N ILE A 138 -9.80 -4.49 -17.38
CA ILE A 138 -9.28 -5.77 -16.87
C ILE A 138 -8.99 -5.64 -15.37
N PHE A 139 -8.30 -4.59 -14.94
CA PHE A 139 -7.96 -4.37 -13.53
C PHE A 139 -9.20 -4.23 -12.65
N ARG A 140 -10.20 -3.44 -13.08
CA ARG A 140 -11.45 -3.25 -12.30
C ARG A 140 -12.33 -4.51 -12.21
N ASN A 141 -12.10 -5.50 -13.07
CA ASN A 141 -12.77 -6.80 -13.02
C ASN A 141 -12.01 -7.82 -12.16
N ARG A 142 -10.84 -7.47 -11.61
CA ARG A 142 -10.11 -8.32 -10.67
C ARG A 142 -10.78 -8.30 -9.29
N LYS A 143 -10.45 -9.31 -8.49
CA LYS A 143 -10.97 -9.49 -7.14
C LYS A 143 -10.61 -8.32 -6.23
N LEU A 144 -11.46 -8.10 -5.24
CA LEU A 144 -11.25 -7.08 -4.21
C LEU A 144 -10.46 -7.68 -3.04
N TYR A 145 -9.53 -6.92 -2.47
CA TYR A 145 -8.84 -7.31 -1.24
C TYR A 145 -9.07 -6.31 -0.12
N LEU A 146 -9.27 -6.81 1.09
CA LEU A 146 -9.47 -6.03 2.31
C LEU A 146 -8.43 -6.45 3.34
N VAL A 147 -7.56 -5.55 3.78
CA VAL A 147 -6.55 -5.81 4.79
C VAL A 147 -7.06 -5.48 6.18
N ALA A 148 -6.62 -6.24 7.19
CA ALA A 148 -6.97 -6.09 8.59
C ALA A 148 -6.34 -4.83 9.21
N LYS A 149 -6.77 -3.64 8.77
CA LYS A 149 -6.23 -2.35 9.16
C LYS A 149 -7.30 -1.50 9.83
N GLN A 150 -6.99 -1.10 11.06
CA GLN A 150 -7.82 -0.21 11.86
C GLN A 150 -7.81 1.21 11.30
N ASN A 151 -8.99 1.83 11.25
CA ASN A 151 -9.14 3.24 10.98
C ASN A 151 -8.83 4.04 12.27
N LYS A 152 -7.88 4.97 12.18
CA LYS A 152 -7.43 5.78 13.33
C LYS A 152 -8.35 6.97 13.61
N GLU A 153 -9.19 7.35 12.64
CA GLU A 153 -10.13 8.46 12.76
C GLU A 153 -11.44 8.05 13.47
N GLU A 154 -11.61 6.77 13.80
CA GLU A 154 -12.75 6.31 14.58
C GLU A 154 -12.70 6.87 16.00
N LYS A 155 -13.80 7.49 16.46
CA LYS A 155 -13.94 7.98 17.85
C LYS A 155 -13.70 6.87 18.88
N VAL A 156 -14.12 5.64 18.55
CA VAL A 156 -13.93 4.46 19.38
C VAL A 156 -13.25 3.38 18.55
N LEU A 157 -12.03 3.05 18.95
CA LEU A 157 -11.17 2.08 18.27
C LEU A 157 -11.62 0.63 18.55
N ARG A 158 -12.68 0.17 17.89
CA ARG A 158 -13.26 -1.17 18.07
C ARG A 158 -12.46 -2.30 17.40
N GLY A 159 -11.59 -1.98 16.44
CA GLY A 159 -10.77 -2.97 15.74
C GLY A 159 -11.59 -3.88 14.82
N ASN A 160 -12.67 -3.36 14.26
CA ASN A 160 -13.57 -4.07 13.35
C ASN A 160 -13.58 -3.48 11.92
N THR A 161 -12.64 -2.57 11.65
CA THR A 161 -12.49 -1.92 10.35
C THR A 161 -11.48 -2.64 9.47
N TRP A 162 -11.75 -2.61 8.16
CA TRP A 162 -10.93 -3.20 7.12
C TRP A 162 -10.64 -2.16 6.05
N ARG A 163 -9.43 -2.14 5.51
CA ARG A 163 -9.06 -1.18 4.46
C ARG A 163 -8.97 -1.87 3.10
N LEU A 164 -9.43 -1.22 2.04
CA LEU A 164 -9.19 -1.68 0.67
C LEU A 164 -7.68 -1.83 0.40
N SER A 165 -7.33 -2.82 -0.43
CA SER A 165 -5.96 -3.06 -0.88
C SER A 165 -5.93 -3.38 -2.37
N PHE A 166 -5.08 -2.65 -3.09
CA PHE A 166 -4.87 -2.81 -4.53
C PHE A 166 -3.46 -3.28 -4.86
N SER A 167 -2.71 -3.81 -3.89
CA SER A 167 -1.29 -4.17 -4.06
C SER A 167 -1.04 -5.13 -5.23
N HIS A 168 -2.01 -5.99 -5.55
CA HIS A 168 -1.94 -6.87 -6.71
C HIS A 168 -2.01 -6.09 -8.05
N ILE A 169 -2.87 -5.07 -8.15
CA ILE A 169 -2.95 -4.18 -9.32
C ILE A 169 -1.73 -3.28 -9.40
N GLU A 170 -1.29 -2.72 -8.27
CA GLU A 170 -0.07 -1.92 -8.20
C GLU A 170 1.14 -2.72 -8.71
N LYS A 171 1.25 -4.01 -8.34
CA LYS A 171 2.30 -4.90 -8.84
C LYS A 171 2.20 -5.09 -10.35
N GLU A 172 1.00 -5.30 -10.89
CA GLU A 172 0.78 -5.46 -12.33
C GLU A 172 1.13 -4.19 -13.11
N MET A 173 0.77 -3.00 -12.59
CA MET A 173 1.16 -1.70 -13.14
C MET A 173 2.67 -1.45 -13.06
N MET A 174 3.30 -1.74 -11.91
CA MET A 174 4.75 -1.60 -11.79
C MET A 174 5.48 -2.57 -12.73
N THR A 175 4.92 -3.74 -13.02
CA THR A 175 5.54 -4.67 -13.97
C THR A 175 5.40 -4.11 -15.38
N ASN A 176 4.17 -3.77 -15.79
CA ASN A 176 3.78 -3.29 -17.12
C ASN A 176 3.55 -1.78 -17.08
N HIS A 177 4.65 -1.02 -16.96
CA HIS A 177 4.62 0.40 -16.63
C HIS A 177 4.82 1.31 -17.84
N GLY A 178 5.23 0.79 -19.00
CA GLY A 178 5.40 1.59 -20.20
C GLY A 178 4.13 1.75 -21.01
N SER A 179 4.07 2.80 -21.82
CA SER A 179 3.01 2.98 -22.81
C SER A 179 3.13 1.95 -23.95
N ALA A 180 4.37 1.65 -24.36
CA ALA A 180 4.67 0.54 -25.24
C ALA A 180 4.76 -0.75 -24.43
N LYS A 181 4.24 -1.84 -25.02
CA LYS A 181 4.28 -3.16 -24.39
C LYS A 181 5.69 -3.69 -24.17
N THR A 182 6.64 -3.26 -25.00
CA THR A 182 8.04 -3.69 -24.96
C THR A 182 8.91 -2.83 -24.04
N CYS A 183 8.36 -1.82 -23.35
CA CYS A 183 9.15 -0.95 -22.48
C CYS A 183 9.87 -1.74 -21.39
N CYS A 184 11.20 -1.59 -21.34
CA CYS A 184 12.11 -2.32 -20.46
C CYS A 184 12.15 -3.85 -20.64
N GLU A 185 11.59 -4.42 -21.71
CA GLU A 185 11.80 -5.82 -22.10
C GLU A 185 13.25 -6.04 -22.60
N PHE A 186 13.58 -7.25 -23.07
CA PHE A 186 14.95 -7.60 -23.48
C PHE A 186 15.40 -6.84 -24.74
N ASP A 187 14.50 -6.71 -25.71
CA ASP A 187 14.69 -6.05 -27.01
C ASP A 187 14.08 -4.64 -27.08
N GLY A 188 13.41 -4.20 -26.00
CA GLY A 188 12.76 -2.89 -25.94
C GLY A 188 13.62 -1.79 -25.33
N ALA A 189 13.23 -0.55 -25.60
CA ALA A 189 13.88 0.63 -25.03
C ALA A 189 13.77 0.64 -23.50
N LYS A 190 14.88 0.96 -22.83
CA LYS A 190 14.89 1.17 -21.37
C LYS A 190 14.33 2.55 -21.04
N CYS A 191 13.59 2.63 -19.95
CA CYS A 191 13.10 3.88 -19.35
C CYS A 191 13.60 4.02 -17.91
N CYS A 192 13.62 5.23 -17.39
CA CYS A 192 14.12 5.53 -16.04
C CYS A 192 13.02 5.64 -14.97
N SER A 193 11.75 5.41 -15.30
CA SER A 193 10.62 5.64 -14.39
C SER A 193 10.76 4.90 -13.04
N LYS A 194 11.19 3.64 -13.07
CA LYS A 194 11.43 2.83 -11.87
C LYS A 194 12.63 3.32 -11.07
N GLU A 195 13.64 3.84 -11.74
CA GLU A 195 14.84 4.40 -11.16
C GLU A 195 14.51 5.70 -10.43
N CYS A 196 13.71 6.59 -11.01
CA CYS A 196 13.18 7.78 -10.34
C CYS A 196 12.39 7.41 -9.06
N LEU A 197 11.51 6.40 -9.13
CA LEU A 197 10.79 5.89 -7.95
C LEU A 197 11.75 5.35 -6.88
N LYS A 198 12.76 4.57 -7.28
CA LYS A 198 13.77 4.04 -6.36
C LYS A 198 14.54 5.17 -5.66
N LEU A 199 14.98 6.19 -6.41
CA LEU A 199 15.73 7.33 -5.89
C LEU A 199 14.91 8.11 -4.86
N LEU A 200 13.65 8.44 -5.16
CA LEU A 200 12.81 9.19 -4.22
C LEU A 200 12.45 8.36 -2.98
N LYS A 201 12.26 7.05 -3.14
CA LYS A 201 12.07 6.16 -1.99
C LYS A 201 13.29 6.18 -1.07
N TYR A 202 14.48 6.10 -1.65
CA TYR A 202 15.73 6.13 -0.90
C TYR A 202 15.94 7.48 -0.20
N LEU A 203 15.71 8.59 -0.90
CA LEU A 203 15.75 9.93 -0.31
C LEU A 203 14.81 10.03 0.91
N LEU A 204 13.56 9.59 0.78
CA LEU A 204 12.61 9.58 1.89
C LEU A 204 13.09 8.70 3.05
N GLU A 205 13.66 7.53 2.75
CA GLU A 205 14.21 6.61 3.75
C GLU A 205 15.34 7.27 4.55
N GLN A 206 16.33 7.88 3.86
CA GLN A 206 17.43 8.58 4.51
C GLN A 206 16.94 9.74 5.40
N LEU A 207 15.99 10.54 4.90
CA LEU A 207 15.40 11.62 5.69
C LEU A 207 14.64 11.09 6.90
N LYS A 208 13.90 9.98 6.78
CA LYS A 208 13.21 9.33 7.90
C LYS A 208 14.16 8.74 8.93
N MET A 209 15.35 8.27 8.53
CA MET A 209 16.37 7.82 9.47
C MET A 209 16.92 9.01 10.29
N LYS A 210 17.11 10.16 9.65
CA LYS A 210 17.59 11.40 10.30
C LYS A 210 16.51 12.05 11.19
N TYR A 211 15.28 12.12 10.72
CA TYR A 211 14.16 12.84 11.35
C TYR A 211 12.99 11.91 11.66
N LYS A 212 13.25 10.90 12.52
CA LYS A 212 12.33 9.79 12.77
C LYS A 212 10.96 10.23 13.30
N LYS A 213 10.91 11.27 14.14
CA LYS A 213 9.67 11.74 14.79
C LYS A 213 8.85 12.60 13.84
N GLU A 214 9.50 13.58 13.24
CA GLU A 214 8.92 14.57 12.33
C GLU A 214 8.33 13.91 11.08
N LEU A 215 9.01 12.86 10.60
CA LEU A 215 8.65 12.15 9.38
C LEU A 215 8.01 10.78 9.63
N GLU A 216 7.57 10.46 10.86
CA GLU A 216 7.02 9.12 11.19
C GLU A 216 5.87 8.72 10.27
N LYS A 217 4.99 9.68 9.95
CA LYS A 217 3.76 9.48 9.18
C LYS A 217 4.01 9.14 7.71
N PHE A 218 5.13 9.59 7.13
CA PHE A 218 5.45 9.30 5.74
C PHE A 218 5.87 7.85 5.56
N CYS A 219 5.52 7.24 4.43
CA CYS A 219 6.00 5.92 4.06
C CYS A 219 6.20 5.85 2.55
N SER A 220 6.79 4.76 2.09
CA SER A 220 7.02 4.50 0.66
C SER A 220 5.73 4.49 -0.18
N TYR A 221 4.56 4.35 0.46
CA TYR A 221 3.28 4.40 -0.24
C TYR A 221 2.93 5.81 -0.76
N HIS A 222 3.34 6.87 -0.06
CA HIS A 222 3.17 8.24 -0.57
C HIS A 222 3.98 8.44 -1.86
N ILE A 223 5.24 8.02 -1.83
CA ILE A 223 6.14 8.08 -2.99
C ILE A 223 5.55 7.27 -4.15
N LYS A 224 5.14 6.02 -3.91
CA LYS A 224 4.52 5.17 -4.95
C LYS A 224 3.23 5.78 -5.50
N THR A 225 2.39 6.39 -4.66
CA THR A 225 1.14 7.02 -5.11
C THR A 225 1.43 8.24 -5.99
N ALA A 226 2.38 9.08 -5.58
CA ALA A 226 2.84 10.21 -6.39
C ALA A 226 3.40 9.72 -7.74
N PHE A 227 4.18 8.64 -7.73
CA PHE A 227 4.71 8.02 -8.95
C PHE A 227 3.61 7.62 -9.92
N PHE A 228 2.55 6.96 -9.44
CA PHE A 228 1.44 6.57 -10.32
C PHE A 228 0.72 7.77 -10.94
N HIS A 229 0.53 8.86 -10.18
CA HIS A 229 0.00 10.10 -10.75
C HIS A 229 0.95 10.71 -11.78
N SER A 230 2.26 10.75 -11.49
CA SER A 230 3.27 11.20 -12.45
C SER A 230 3.27 10.40 -13.75
N CYS A 231 3.11 9.06 -13.70
CA CYS A 231 2.97 8.24 -14.90
C CYS A 231 1.68 8.52 -15.69
N VAL A 232 0.62 9.02 -15.05
CA VAL A 232 -0.59 9.47 -15.77
C VAL A 232 -0.38 10.83 -16.42
N ILE A 233 0.34 11.75 -15.75
CA ILE A 233 0.66 13.08 -16.27
C ILE A 233 1.65 12.98 -17.44
N TRP A 234 2.60 12.05 -17.36
CA TRP A 234 3.64 11.80 -18.36
C TRP A 234 3.58 10.35 -18.83
N PRO A 235 2.60 10.04 -19.69
CA PRO A 235 2.24 8.66 -20.00
C PRO A 235 3.16 7.97 -20.99
N HIS A 236 3.98 8.71 -21.76
CA HIS A 236 4.74 8.12 -22.84
C HIS A 236 6.12 7.67 -22.38
N ASP A 237 6.65 6.60 -22.98
CA ASP A 237 7.99 6.10 -22.64
C ASP A 237 9.09 7.13 -22.92
N LYS A 238 8.88 8.01 -23.90
CA LYS A 238 9.77 9.15 -24.20
C LYS A 238 9.79 10.22 -23.10
N ASP A 239 8.81 10.25 -22.21
CA ASP A 239 8.80 11.18 -21.07
C ASP A 239 9.71 10.69 -19.93
N TRP A 240 10.20 9.45 -20.04
CA TRP A 240 11.02 8.73 -19.04
C TRP A 240 12.28 8.14 -19.69
N GLN A 241 12.93 8.87 -20.60
CA GLN A 241 14.12 8.36 -21.29
C GLN A 241 15.28 8.16 -20.30
N TRP A 242 16.03 7.08 -20.51
CA TRP A 242 17.17 6.76 -19.64
C TRP A 242 18.26 7.84 -19.64
N ALA A 243 18.50 8.47 -20.80
CA ALA A 243 19.45 9.55 -20.95
C ALA A 243 19.10 10.79 -20.11
N ASP A 244 17.81 10.97 -19.80
CA ASP A 244 17.27 12.12 -19.08
C ASP A 244 16.93 11.80 -17.62
N LEU A 245 17.54 10.74 -17.04
CA LEU A 245 17.26 10.29 -15.67
C LEU A 245 17.23 11.45 -14.66
N ASP A 246 18.20 12.37 -14.74
CA ASP A 246 18.27 13.53 -13.85
C ASP A 246 17.05 14.45 -13.99
N HIS A 247 16.70 14.81 -15.22
CA HIS A 247 15.53 15.62 -15.51
C HIS A 247 14.22 14.91 -15.08
N CYS A 248 14.07 13.63 -15.41
CA CYS A 248 12.91 12.83 -15.01
C CYS A 248 12.77 12.73 -13.49
N PHE A 249 13.90 12.58 -12.77
CA PHE A 249 13.89 12.57 -11.31
C PHE A 249 13.48 13.92 -10.72
N HIS A 250 14.08 15.03 -11.19
CA HIS A 250 13.70 16.38 -10.74
C HIS A 250 12.23 16.71 -11.01
N LYS A 251 11.73 16.30 -12.17
CA LYS A 251 10.33 16.47 -12.58
C LYS A 251 9.37 15.68 -11.68
N TYR A 252 9.72 14.43 -11.34
CA TYR A 252 8.98 13.61 -10.39
C TYR A 252 9.06 14.16 -8.95
N LEU A 253 10.24 14.63 -8.53
CA LEU A 253 10.46 15.26 -7.23
C LEU A 253 9.62 16.53 -7.09
N GLY A 254 9.61 17.38 -8.11
CA GLY A 254 8.79 18.59 -8.18
C GLY A 254 7.31 18.30 -8.00
N TYR A 255 6.78 17.27 -8.69
CA TYR A 255 5.39 16.84 -8.48
C TYR A 255 5.12 16.43 -7.01
N PHE A 256 6.04 15.69 -6.38
CA PHE A 256 5.86 15.30 -4.99
C PHE A 256 5.95 16.50 -4.02
N LEU A 257 6.82 17.46 -4.30
CA LEU A 257 6.91 18.73 -3.56
C LEU A 257 5.61 19.54 -3.67
N ASP A 258 5.02 19.64 -4.86
CA ASP A 258 3.73 20.30 -5.08
C ASP A 258 2.61 19.61 -4.27
N CYS A 259 2.61 18.27 -4.20
CA CYS A 259 1.68 17.51 -3.35
C CYS A 259 1.87 17.83 -1.86
N LEU A 260 3.10 17.99 -1.38
CA LEU A 260 3.39 18.35 0.02
C LEU A 260 2.90 19.77 0.33
N GLN A 261 3.26 20.75 -0.51
CA GLN A 261 2.89 22.16 -0.32
C GLN A 261 1.38 22.37 -0.34
N SER A 262 0.69 21.71 -1.27
CA SER A 262 -0.77 21.74 -1.35
C SER A 262 -1.45 20.85 -0.31
N SER A 263 -0.70 19.97 0.36
CA SER A 263 -1.24 18.89 1.21
C SER A 263 -2.32 18.09 0.47
N GLN A 264 -2.03 17.73 -0.78
CA GLN A 264 -2.92 16.96 -1.64
C GLN A 264 -2.15 15.84 -2.34
N LEU A 265 -2.43 14.61 -1.90
CA LEU A 265 -2.04 13.40 -2.61
C LEU A 265 -3.20 12.39 -2.53
N PRO A 266 -4.19 12.52 -3.42
CA PRO A 266 -5.30 11.57 -3.49
C PRO A 266 -4.79 10.15 -3.70
N HIS A 267 -5.37 9.19 -2.98
CA HIS A 267 -5.10 7.79 -3.19
C HIS A 267 -5.44 7.40 -4.63
N PHE A 268 -4.52 6.73 -5.33
CA PHE A 268 -4.61 6.51 -6.78
C PHE A 268 -5.89 5.78 -7.22
N PHE A 269 -6.39 4.87 -6.38
CA PHE A 269 -7.62 4.10 -6.63
C PHE A 269 -8.88 4.69 -5.97
N ILE A 270 -8.73 5.62 -5.02
CA ILE A 270 -9.83 6.14 -4.18
C ILE A 270 -9.67 7.67 -4.08
N PRO A 271 -10.17 8.44 -5.05
CA PRO A 271 -9.86 9.86 -5.16
C PRO A 271 -10.25 10.71 -3.93
N GLN A 272 -11.26 10.29 -3.17
CA GLN A 272 -11.73 10.98 -1.97
C GLN A 272 -10.76 10.80 -0.78
N TYR A 273 -9.91 9.77 -0.82
CA TYR A 273 -8.98 9.50 0.26
C TYR A 273 -7.65 10.21 0.03
N ASN A 274 -7.50 11.42 0.58
CA ASN A 274 -6.23 12.14 0.55
C ASN A 274 -5.23 11.55 1.55
N LEU A 275 -4.03 11.20 1.07
CA LEU A 275 -2.96 10.61 1.88
C LEU A 275 -2.12 11.67 2.62
N LEU A 276 -2.11 12.92 2.14
CA LEU A 276 -1.44 14.04 2.80
C LEU A 276 -2.48 14.91 3.50
N SER A 277 -2.89 14.54 4.71
CA SER A 277 -3.92 15.25 5.46
C SER A 277 -3.51 16.70 5.77
N LEU A 278 -4.47 17.63 5.76
CA LEU A 278 -4.26 19.01 6.22
C LEU A 278 -3.87 19.07 7.70
N ASN A 279 -4.29 18.09 8.50
CA ASN A 279 -3.88 17.99 9.91
C ASN A 279 -2.37 17.73 10.05
N ASP A 280 -1.71 17.31 8.98
CA ASP A 280 -0.29 16.99 8.92
C ASP A 280 0.53 18.07 8.20
N LYS A 281 -0.06 19.26 7.96
CA LYS A 281 0.59 20.34 7.19
C LYS A 281 1.99 20.68 7.70
N ALA A 282 2.21 20.75 9.02
CA ALA A 282 3.52 21.00 9.59
C ALA A 282 4.57 19.92 9.21
N SER A 283 4.17 18.65 9.18
CA SER A 283 5.04 17.55 8.72
C SER A 283 5.27 17.61 7.20
N ASN A 284 4.26 18.02 6.42
CA ASN A 284 4.40 18.21 4.97
C ASN A 284 5.38 19.33 4.64
N ASP A 285 5.23 20.49 5.30
CA ASP A 285 6.10 21.65 5.15
C ASP A 285 7.54 21.31 5.59
N PHE A 286 7.69 20.56 6.69
CA PHE A 286 8.98 20.09 7.16
C PHE A 286 9.66 19.19 6.10
N LEU A 287 8.96 18.16 5.60
CA LEU A 287 9.52 17.28 4.58
C LEU A 287 9.88 18.05 3.30
N SER A 288 9.01 18.97 2.86
CA SER A 288 9.27 19.81 1.68
C SER A 288 10.55 20.63 1.85
N ARG A 289 10.78 21.21 3.03
CA ARG A 289 11.99 21.98 3.31
C ARG A 289 13.24 21.10 3.32
N GLU A 290 13.19 19.95 3.97
CA GLU A 290 14.34 19.05 4.05
C GLU A 290 14.72 18.46 2.69
N ILE A 291 13.73 18.21 1.81
CA ILE A 291 13.97 17.79 0.42
C ILE A 291 14.66 18.91 -0.37
N ASN A 292 14.18 20.16 -0.28
CA ASN A 292 14.78 21.29 -1.01
C ASN A 292 16.20 21.66 -0.54
N TYR A 293 16.61 21.17 0.65
CA TYR A 293 17.96 21.36 1.17
C TYR A 293 18.96 20.28 0.70
N GLN A 294 18.48 19.11 0.27
CA GLN A 294 19.34 18.06 -0.30
C GLN A 294 19.78 18.41 -1.72
#